data_AF-A0A4Q9HHD5-F1
#
_entry.id   AF-A0A4Q9HHD5-F1
#
_cell.length_a   1.000
_cell.length_b   1.000
_cell.length_c   1.000
_cell.angle_alpha   90.00
_cell.angle_beta   90.00
_cell.angle_gamma   90.00
#
_symmetry.space_group_name_H-M   'P 1'
#
loop_
_entity.id
_entity.type
_entity.pdbx_description
1 polymer ?
#
loop_
_entity_poly.entity_id
_entity_poly.type
_entity_poly.pdbx_seq_one_letter_code
_entity_poly.pdbx_strand_id
1 'polypeptide(L)'
;MKTIKAIVYLTVLLLIISTLATLKLEAASDGFDQYGFPLTFYDSFSGKCDNCYQNFGFKPLNLFLDFSSAFICAYIMVRLKSTFSEKQH
;
A
#
# COMPACT_ATOMS: atom_id res chain seq x y z
N MET A 1 -8.21 21.44 10.74
CA MET A 1 -7.23 20.52 11.36
C MET A 1 -7.75 19.10 11.60
N LYS A 2 -8.94 18.89 12.19
CA LYS A 2 -9.46 17.53 12.48
C LYS A 2 -9.59 16.65 11.23
N THR A 3 -10.09 17.20 10.12
CA THR A 3 -10.27 16.48 8.84
C THR A 3 -8.95 16.05 8.21
N ILE A 4 -7.94 16.93 8.21
CA ILE A 4 -6.61 16.62 7.66
C ILE A 4 -5.95 15.48 8.46
N LYS A 5 -6.02 15.54 9.80
CA LYS A 5 -5.52 14.46 10.65
C LYS A 5 -6.23 13.13 10.34
N ALA A 6 -7.56 13.15 10.19
CA ALA A 6 -8.32 11.95 9.84
C ALA A 6 -7.91 11.37 8.48
N ILE A 7 -7.68 12.22 7.47
CA ILE A 7 -7.20 11.78 6.16
C ILE A 7 -5.83 11.11 6.29
N VAL A 8 -4.86 11.73 6.99
CA VAL A 8 -3.52 11.17 7.17
C VAL A 8 -3.55 9.81 7.89
N TYR A 9 -4.31 9.70 8.99
CA TYR A 9 -4.45 8.42 9.69
C TYR A 9 -5.09 7.34 8.81
N LEU A 10 -6.13 7.71 8.06
CA LEU A 10 -6.82 6.79 7.17
C LEU A 10 -5.91 6.35 6.01
N THR A 11 -5.09 7.24 5.46
CA THR A 11 -4.10 6.91 4.42
C THR A 11 -3.11 5.86 4.91
N VAL A 12 -2.51 6.08 6.08
CA VAL A 12 -1.54 5.12 6.68
C VAL A 12 -2.22 3.79 6.95
N LEU A 13 -3.43 3.81 7.52
CA LEU A 13 -4.20 2.60 7.81
C LEU A 13 -4.54 1.81 6.55
N LEU A 14 -5.02 2.49 5.50
CA LEU A 14 -5.34 1.86 4.21
C LEU A 14 -4.09 1.24 3.60
N LEU A 15 -2.96 1.95 3.59
CA LEU A 15 -1.71 1.43 3.06
C LEU A 15 -1.26 0.16 3.78
N ILE A 16 -1.30 0.15 5.13
CA ILE A 16 -0.93 -1.02 5.94
C ILE A 16 -1.86 -2.20 5.66
N ILE A 17 -3.18 -1.99 5.73
CA ILE A 17 -4.17 -3.06 5.53
C ILE A 17 -4.05 -3.63 4.13
N SER A 18 -3.97 -2.78 3.10
CA SER A 18 -3.84 -3.22 1.72
C SER A 18 -2.54 -3.97 1.46
N THR A 19 -1.42 -3.51 2.02
CA THR A 19 -0.13 -4.21 1.92
C THR A 19 -0.20 -5.58 2.59
N LEU A 20 -0.78 -5.68 3.80
CA LEU A 20 -0.93 -6.96 4.50
C LEU A 20 -1.89 -7.91 3.76
N ALA A 21 -2.98 -7.38 3.21
CA ALA A 21 -3.99 -8.16 2.50
C ALA A 21 -3.49 -8.75 1.17
N THR A 22 -2.46 -8.16 0.58
CA THR A 22 -1.92 -8.57 -0.74
C THR A 22 -0.48 -9.04 -0.69
N LEU A 23 0.05 -9.15 0.52
CA LEU A 23 1.36 -9.73 0.80
C LEU A 23 1.42 -11.13 0.18
N LYS A 24 2.50 -11.38 -0.57
CA LYS A 24 2.83 -12.72 -1.06
C LYS A 24 4.12 -13.16 -0.39
N LEU A 25 4.05 -14.24 0.37
CA LEU A 25 5.19 -14.88 1.00
C LEU A 25 5.33 -16.27 0.38
N GLU A 26 6.43 -16.52 -0.33
CA GLU A 26 6.71 -17.84 -0.88
C GLU A 26 7.67 -18.64 0.01
N ALA A 27 7.65 -19.98 -0.12
CA ALA A 27 8.40 -20.88 0.74
C ALA A 27 9.92 -20.71 0.56
N ALA A 28 10.68 -20.87 1.65
CA ALA A 28 12.13 -20.62 1.73
C ALA A 28 13.01 -21.31 0.67
N SER A 29 12.50 -22.35 -0.01
CA SER A 29 13.24 -23.07 -1.07
C SER A 29 13.27 -22.30 -2.40
N ASP A 30 12.18 -21.58 -2.72
CA ASP A 30 12.02 -20.77 -3.94
C ASP A 30 11.99 -19.26 -3.62
N GLY A 31 12.15 -18.94 -2.32
CA GLY A 31 11.72 -17.73 -1.61
C GLY A 31 11.65 -16.46 -2.44
N PHE A 32 10.42 -16.01 -2.66
CA PHE A 32 10.05 -14.78 -3.33
C PHE A 32 8.96 -14.09 -2.51
N ASP A 33 9.33 -13.03 -1.80
CA ASP A 33 8.39 -12.23 -1.01
C ASP A 33 8.06 -10.94 -1.76
N GLN A 34 6.80 -10.54 -1.75
CA GLN A 34 6.32 -9.28 -2.32
C GLN A 34 5.44 -8.52 -1.35
N TYR A 35 5.74 -7.22 -1.24
CA TYR A 35 5.06 -6.28 -0.36
C TYR A 35 4.60 -5.08 -1.20
N GLY A 36 3.32 -4.77 -1.09
CA GLY A 36 2.74 -3.54 -1.62
C GLY A 36 1.39 -3.72 -2.29
N PHE A 37 0.69 -2.61 -2.46
CA PHE A 37 -0.63 -2.55 -3.08
C PHE A 37 -1.01 -1.12 -3.49
N PRO A 38 -1.47 -0.90 -4.73
CA PRO A 38 -1.63 -1.87 -5.82
C PRO A 38 -0.33 -2.30 -6.52
N LEU A 39 0.80 -1.63 -6.23
CA LEU A 39 2.09 -1.93 -6.82
C LEU A 39 3.02 -2.58 -5.80
N THR A 40 3.87 -3.50 -6.24
CA THR A 40 4.90 -4.07 -5.35
C THR A 40 6.01 -3.03 -5.13
N PHE A 41 6.10 -2.46 -3.94
CA PHE A 41 7.14 -1.51 -3.59
C PHE A 41 8.38 -2.16 -2.96
N TYR A 42 8.27 -3.41 -2.53
CA TYR A 42 9.42 -4.17 -2.05
C TYR A 42 9.25 -5.63 -2.43
N ASP A 43 10.30 -6.22 -2.98
CA ASP A 43 10.42 -7.65 -3.18
C ASP A 43 11.78 -8.16 -2.69
N SER A 44 11.77 -9.36 -2.13
CA SER A 44 12.99 -10.05 -1.73
C SER A 44 13.02 -11.47 -2.29
N PHE A 45 14.19 -11.89 -2.75
CA PHE A 45 14.43 -13.25 -3.19
C PHE A 45 15.50 -13.91 -2.32
N SER A 46 15.24 -15.13 -1.85
CA SER A 46 16.15 -15.89 -1.00
C SER A 46 16.59 -17.24 -1.59
N GLY A 47 16.19 -17.55 -2.83
CA GLY A 47 16.58 -18.79 -3.51
C GLY A 47 18.04 -18.79 -3.98
N LYS A 48 18.54 -19.99 -4.32
CA LYS A 48 19.90 -20.21 -4.83
C LYS A 48 19.97 -19.99 -6.35
N CYS A 49 19.95 -18.74 -6.81
CA CYS A 49 20.40 -18.44 -8.18
C CYS A 49 21.45 -17.32 -8.17
N ASP A 50 22.61 -17.60 -8.76
CA ASP A 50 23.63 -16.59 -9.05
C ASP A 50 23.22 -15.77 -10.29
N ASN A 51 23.19 -14.44 -10.15
CA ASN A 51 22.96 -13.46 -11.22
C ASN A 51 21.58 -13.41 -11.90
N CYS A 52 20.55 -14.10 -11.39
CA CYS A 52 19.20 -14.03 -11.97
C CYS A 52 18.50 -12.66 -11.79
N TYR A 53 18.98 -11.75 -10.93
CA TYR A 53 18.09 -10.78 -10.27
C TYR A 53 18.65 -9.34 -10.24
N GLN A 54 18.38 -8.56 -11.28
CA GLN A 54 18.76 -7.13 -11.34
C GLN A 54 17.70 -6.15 -10.79
N ASN A 55 16.49 -6.61 -10.45
CA ASN A 55 15.35 -5.72 -10.16
C ASN A 55 14.65 -5.95 -8.81
N PHE A 56 15.29 -6.68 -7.90
CA PHE A 56 14.78 -6.94 -6.57
C PHE A 56 15.12 -5.83 -5.59
N GLY A 57 14.29 -5.67 -4.57
CA GLY A 57 14.47 -4.73 -3.48
C GLY A 57 13.46 -3.59 -3.53
N PHE A 58 13.86 -2.46 -2.96
CA PHE A 58 12.95 -1.35 -2.72
C PHE A 58 12.72 -0.52 -3.99
N LYS A 59 11.45 -0.36 -4.36
CA LYS A 59 10.96 0.41 -5.52
C LYS A 59 10.26 1.68 -5.01
N PRO A 60 10.99 2.79 -4.79
CA PRO A 60 10.44 3.99 -4.15
C PRO A 60 9.31 4.64 -4.95
N LEU A 61 9.35 4.55 -6.29
CA LEU A 61 8.28 5.06 -7.14
C LEU A 61 6.96 4.33 -6.89
N ASN A 62 7.01 3.02 -6.69
CA ASN A 62 5.83 2.20 -6.42
C ASN A 62 5.26 2.55 -5.03
N LEU A 63 6.10 2.73 -4.01
CA LEU A 63 5.63 3.18 -2.70
C LEU A 63 4.93 4.54 -2.77
N PHE A 64 5.50 5.48 -3.55
CA PHE A 64 4.91 6.80 -3.72
C PHE A 64 3.55 6.75 -4.42
N LEU A 65 3.41 5.91 -5.45
CA LEU A 65 2.15 5.70 -6.16
C LEU A 65 1.10 5.04 -5.26
N ASP A 66 1.49 4.01 -4.50
CA ASP A 66 0.61 3.35 -3.53
C ASP A 66 0.14 4.31 -2.45
N PHE A 67 1.05 5.09 -1.87
CA PHE A 67 0.72 6.12 -0.89
C PHE A 67 -0.23 7.18 -1.47
N SER A 68 0.03 7.63 -2.71
CA SER A 68 -0.82 8.60 -3.40
C SER A 68 -2.22 8.04 -3.65
N SER A 69 -2.32 6.76 -4.04
CA SER A 69 -3.61 6.09 -4.25
C SER A 69 -4.40 5.96 -2.93
N ALA A 70 -3.74 5.57 -1.84
CA ALA A 70 -4.33 5.46 -0.52
C ALA A 70 -4.79 6.84 0.01
N PHE A 71 -4.04 7.90 -0.30
CA PHE A 71 -4.41 9.27 0.03
C PHE A 71 -5.67 9.73 -0.71
N ILE A 72 -5.76 9.48 -2.01
CA ILE A 72 -6.94 9.80 -2.83
C ILE A 72 -8.17 9.05 -2.29
N CYS A 73 -8.04 7.75 -2.02
CA CYS A 73 -9.11 6.94 -1.42
C CYS A 73 -9.56 7.51 -0.07
N ALA A 74 -8.63 7.81 0.82
CA ALA A 74 -8.92 8.40 2.13
C ALA A 74 -9.66 9.75 2.00
N TYR A 75 -9.21 10.60 1.09
CA TYR A 75 -9.87 11.89 0.81
C TYR A 75 -11.31 11.70 0.31
N ILE A 76 -11.54 10.78 -0.64
CA ILE A 76 -12.87 10.48 -1.17
C ILE A 76 -13.78 9.95 -0.06
N MET A 77 -13.32 9.01 0.77
CA MET A 77 -14.12 8.45 1.87
C MET A 77 -14.55 9.52 2.88
N VAL A 78 -13.65 10.43 3.24
CA VAL A 78 -13.96 11.53 4.16
C VAL A 78 -14.95 12.51 3.51
N ARG A 79 -14.80 12.82 2.22
CA ARG A 79 -15.73 13.70 1.49
C ARG A 79 -17.12 13.10 1.36
N LEU A 80 -17.22 11.83 0.98
CA LEU A 80 -18.51 11.12 0.92
C LEU A 80 -19.20 11.13 2.28
N LYS A 81 -18.48 10.80 3.36
CA LYS A 81 -19.03 10.86 4.72
C LYS A 81 -19.60 12.23 5.06
N SER A 82 -18.93 13.32 4.70
CA SER A 82 -19.47 14.68 4.93
C SER A 82 -20.74 14.95 4.13
N THR A 83 -20.79 14.58 2.84
CA THR A 83 -21.97 14.77 2.00
C THR A 83 -23.18 13.97 2.48
N PHE A 84 -22.97 12.73 2.96
CA PHE A 84 -24.06 11.93 3.53
C PHE A 84 -24.57 12.50 4.85
N SER A 85 -23.69 13.07 5.68
CA SER A 85 -24.10 13.71 6.93
C SER A 85 -24.95 14.97 6.71
N GLU A 86 -24.72 15.71 5.62
CA GLU A 86 -25.53 16.90 5.27
C GLU A 86 -26.92 16.52 4.73
N LYS A 87 -27.06 15.39 4.05
CA LYS A 87 -28.36 14.94 3.50
C LYS A 87 -29.33 14.35 4.54
N GLN A 88 -28.86 14.09 5.75
CA GLN A 88 -29.69 13.56 6.85
C GLN A 88 -30.27 14.65 7.77
N HIS A 89 -29.93 15.91 7.52
CA HIS A 89 -30.49 17.10 8.19
C HIS A 89 -31.34 17.90 7.21
#